data_AF-A0A914YM97-F1
#
_entry.id   AF-A0A914YM97-F1
#
_cell.length_a   1.000
_cell.length_b   1.000
_cell.length_c   1.000
_cell.angle_alpha   90.00
_cell.angle_beta   90.00
_cell.angle_gamma   90.00
#
_symmetry.space_group_name_H-M   'P 1'
#
loop_
_entity.id
_entity.type
_entity.pdbx_description
1 polymer ?
#
loop_
_entity_poly.entity_id
_entity_poly.type
_entity_poly.pdbx_seq_one_letter_code
_entity_poly.pdbx_strand_id
1 'polypeptide(L)' 'MKFNIFLVFALIVLSIALVSAQAPQCGAFEKFKQCASSCEPACDQPDSKMCDKKCNPPKCQCMKGMVRSKEGKCILRADC' A
#
# COMPACT_ATOMS: atom_id res chain seq x y z
N MET A 1 19.76 26.16 -31.68
CA MET A 1 19.97 25.05 -30.71
C MET A 1 19.34 25.31 -29.33
N LYS A 2 19.18 26.56 -28.86
CA LYS A 2 18.56 26.89 -27.56
C LYS A 2 17.04 26.64 -27.47
N PHE A 3 16.30 26.80 -28.57
CA PHE A 3 14.83 26.61 -28.60
C PHE A 3 14.41 25.17 -28.26
N ASN A 4 15.14 24.17 -28.78
CA ASN A 4 14.87 22.76 -28.48
C ASN A 4 15.18 22.40 -27.02
N ILE A 5 16.12 23.09 -26.37
CA ILE A 5 16.44 22.87 -24.95
C ILE A 5 15.28 23.34 -24.06
N PHE A 6 14.69 24.50 -24.35
CA PHE A 6 13.52 24.99 -23.60
C PHE A 6 12.29 24.08 -23.76
N LEU A 7 12.07 23.55 -24.97
CA LEU A 7 10.99 22.58 -25.20
C LEU A 7 11.20 21.28 -24.43
N VAL A 8 12.43 20.78 -24.39
CA VAL A 8 12.77 19.57 -23.61
C VAL A 8 12.56 19.82 -22.11
N PHE A 9 12.99 20.96 -21.57
CA PHE A 9 12.75 21.31 -20.17
C PHE A 9 11.25 21.43 -19.84
N ALA A 10 10.45 22.04 -20.72
CA ALA A 10 9.01 22.15 -20.53
C ALA A 10 8.30 20.78 -20.53
N LEU A 11 8.70 19.86 -21.41
CA LEU A 11 8.17 18.49 -21.45
C LEU A 11 8.56 17.67 -20.22
N ILE A 12 9.77 17.87 -19.69
CA ILE A 12 10.22 17.23 -18.44
C ILE A 12 9.42 17.76 -17.23
N VAL A 13 9.17 19.07 -17.15
CA VAL A 13 8.34 19.64 -16.09
C VAL A 13 6.89 19.13 -16.17
N LEU A 14 6.35 18.98 -17.39
CA LEU A 14 5.00 18.45 -17.61
C LEU A 14 4.86 16.98 -17.17
N SER A 15 5.87 16.14 -17.44
CA SER A 15 5.85 14.73 -17.01
C SER A 15 6.03 14.57 -15.49
N ILE A 16 6.86 15.42 -14.86
CA ILE A 16 7.03 15.43 -13.40
C ILE A 16 5.72 15.82 -12.68
N ALA A 17 4.95 16.77 -13.22
CA ALA A 17 3.68 17.19 -12.63
C ALA A 17 2.66 16.03 -12.51
N LEU A 18 2.69 15.07 -13.45
CA LEU A 18 1.76 13.92 -13.48
C LEU A 18 2.08 12.83 -12.43
N VAL A 19 3.27 12.82 -11.84
CA VAL A 19 3.70 11.81 -10.85
C VAL A 19 3.17 12.07 -9.45
N SER A 20 2.70 13.28 -9.16
CA SER A 20 2.38 13.71 -7.78
C SER A 20 1.03 13.21 -7.22
N ALA A 21 0.26 12.44 -8.00
CA ALA A 21 -1.11 12.04 -7.66
C ALA A 21 -1.35 10.51 -7.61
N GLN A 22 -0.32 9.67 -7.58
CA GLN A 22 -0.54 8.23 -7.37
C GLN A 22 -0.88 7.96 -5.90
N ALA A 23 -2.11 7.48 -5.67
CA ALA A 23 -2.45 6.77 -4.44
C ALA A 23 -1.41 5.66 -4.19
N PRO A 24 -1.07 5.37 -2.92
CA PRO A 24 -0.11 4.32 -2.59
C PRO A 24 -0.48 3.01 -3.29
N GLN A 25 0.41 2.48 -4.14
CA GLN A 25 0.20 1.19 -4.78
C GLN A 25 0.40 0.10 -3.74
N CYS A 26 -0.69 -0.56 -3.35
CA CYS A 26 -0.65 -1.74 -2.50
C CYS A 26 -0.46 -3.01 -3.31
N GLY A 27 0.05 -4.06 -2.66
CA GLY A 27 0.22 -5.36 -3.27
C GLY A 27 -1.10 -6.09 -3.53
N ALA A 28 -0.99 -7.30 -4.09
CA ALA A 28 -2.14 -8.17 -4.24
C ALA A 28 -2.81 -8.44 -2.89
N PHE A 29 -4.14 -8.41 -2.86
CA PHE A 29 -4.96 -8.66 -1.67
C PHE A 29 -4.73 -7.69 -0.49
N GLU A 30 -4.23 -6.50 -0.80
CA GLU A 30 -4.05 -5.40 0.15
C GLU A 30 -4.91 -4.20 -0.23
N LYS A 31 -5.30 -3.42 0.77
CA LYS A 31 -5.94 -2.13 0.58
C LYS A 31 -5.22 -1.08 1.41
N PHE A 32 -4.98 0.09 0.81
CA PHE A 32 -4.47 1.23 1.57
C PHE A 32 -5.51 1.64 2.60
N LYS A 33 -5.13 1.66 3.87
CA LYS A 33 -5.95 2.16 4.97
C LYS A 33 -5.30 3.39 5.55
N GLN A 34 -6.04 4.50 5.54
CA GLN A 34 -5.65 5.71 6.25
C GLN A 34 -5.55 5.49 7.76
N CYS A 35 -6.36 4.56 8.28
CA CYS A 35 -6.41 4.17 9.67
C CYS A 35 -6.17 2.66 9.76
N ALA A 36 -4.91 2.26 9.95
CA ALA A 36 -4.56 0.84 10.00
C ALA A 36 -4.91 0.24 11.37
N SER A 37 -5.36 -1.02 11.37
CA SER A 37 -5.63 -1.76 12.61
C SER A 37 -4.34 -2.39 13.15
N SER A 38 -4.22 -2.43 14.47
CA SER A 38 -3.14 -3.14 15.19
C SER A 38 -3.23 -4.66 15.05
N CYS A 39 -4.40 -5.17 14.66
CA CYS A 39 -4.69 -6.59 14.52
C CYS A 39 -4.78 -7.03 13.06
N GLU A 40 -3.72 -6.80 12.30
CA GLU A 40 -3.65 -7.46 11.02
C GLU A 40 -3.43 -8.96 11.23
N PRO A 41 -4.28 -9.85 10.67
CA PRO A 41 -4.13 -11.29 10.85
C PRO A 41 -2.89 -11.79 10.09
N ALA A 42 -2.22 -12.80 10.65
CA ALA A 42 -0.99 -13.38 10.10
C ALA A 42 -1.01 -14.91 10.23
N CYS A 43 -0.26 -15.60 9.37
CA CYS A 43 -0.23 -17.08 9.33
C CYS A 43 0.11 -17.71 10.70
N ASP A 44 1.10 -17.15 11.41
CA ASP A 44 1.54 -17.68 12.70
C ASP A 44 0.77 -17.10 13.91
N GLN A 45 -0.41 -16.50 13.70
CA GLN A 45 -1.19 -15.88 14.77
C GLN A 45 -2.65 -16.36 14.81
N PRO A 46 -3.22 -16.66 16.00
CA PRO A 46 -4.62 -17.03 16.12
C PRO A 46 -5.53 -15.86 15.71
N ASP A 47 -6.66 -16.17 15.07
CA ASP A 47 -7.63 -15.19 14.55
C ASP A 47 -8.31 -14.37 15.65
N SER A 48 -8.42 -14.93 16.85
CA SER A 48 -9.12 -14.30 17.98
C SER A 48 -8.16 -13.45 18.81
N LYS A 49 -7.95 -12.20 18.39
CA LYS A 49 -7.33 -11.17 19.22
C LYS A 49 -8.34 -10.04 19.47
N MET A 50 -8.44 -9.58 20.71
CA MET A 50 -9.11 -8.32 21.00
C MET A 50 -8.32 -7.19 20.35
N CYS A 51 -8.99 -6.42 19.50
CA CYS A 51 -8.38 -5.32 18.77
C CYS A 51 -8.75 -4.00 19.38
N ASP A 52 -7.74 -3.20 19.67
CA ASP A 52 -7.97 -1.83 20.06
C ASP A 52 -8.57 -1.03 18.91
N LYS A 53 -9.36 -0.01 19.26
CA LYS A 53 -9.95 0.92 18.28
C LYS A 53 -9.00 2.06 17.92
N LYS A 54 -7.70 1.88 18.17
CA LYS A 54 -6.68 2.90 17.87
C LYS A 54 -6.47 2.98 16.36
N CYS A 55 -6.11 4.18 15.93
CA CYS A 55 -5.79 4.46 14.55
C CYS A 55 -4.28 4.46 14.37
N ASN A 56 -3.73 3.39 13.77
CA ASN A 56 -2.31 3.35 13.45
C ASN A 56 -2.00 4.11 12.16
N PRO A 57 -0.72 4.46 11.93
CA PRO A 57 -0.30 5.16 10.73
C PRO A 57 -0.82 4.51 9.44
N PRO A 58 -1.09 5.31 8.40
CA PRO A 58 -1.56 4.80 7.12
C PRO A 58 -0.60 3.74 6.53
N LYS A 59 -1.14 2.60 6.10
CA LYS A 59 -0.37 1.56 5.39
C LYS A 59 -1.26 0.71 4.50
N CYS A 60 -0.63 -0.06 3.62
CA CYS A 60 -1.29 -1.18 2.95
C CYS A 60 -1.54 -2.30 3.96
N GLN A 61 -2.82 -2.67 4.13
CA GLN A 61 -3.25 -3.71 5.06
C GLN A 61 -4.01 -4.80 4.29
N CYS A 62 -3.86 -6.06 4.70
CA CYS A 62 -4.56 -7.19 4.12
C CYS A 62 -6.08 -6.93 4.10
N MET A 63 -6.69 -7.29 2.98
CA MET A 63 -8.14 -7.25 2.84
C MET A 63 -8.80 -8.25 3.81
N LYS A 64 -10.11 -8.07 4.06
CA LYS A 64 -10.87 -8.97 4.92
C LYS A 64 -10.81 -10.40 4.36
N GLY A 65 -10.50 -11.37 5.22
CA GLY A 65 -10.37 -12.79 4.84
C GLY A 65 -8.97 -13.22 4.38
N MET A 66 -8.03 -12.28 4.29
CA MET A 66 -6.63 -12.53 3.92
C MET A 66 -5.74 -12.40 5.16
N VAL A 67 -4.62 -13.11 5.15
CA VAL A 67 -3.63 -13.09 6.24
C VAL A 67 -2.24 -12.77 5.71
N ARG A 68 -1.42 -12.13 6.55
CA ARG A 68 -0.04 -11.78 6.25
C ARG A 68 0.86 -13.02 6.37
N SER A 69 1.56 -13.35 5.29
CA SER A 69 2.59 -14.39 5.26
C SER A 69 3.93 -13.90 5.82
N LYS A 70 4.90 -14.81 6.01
CA LYS A 70 6.26 -14.47 6.48
C LYS A 70 7.05 -13.64 5.47
N GLU A 71 6.72 -13.78 4.20
CA GLU A 71 7.28 -13.01 3.08
C GLU A 71 6.62 -11.63 2.95
N GLY A 72 5.69 -11.29 3.85
CA GLY A 72 5.01 -10.00 3.89
C GLY A 72 3.86 -9.87 2.89
N LYS A 73 3.45 -10.94 2.20
CA LYS A 73 2.33 -10.93 1.25
C LYS A 73 1.00 -11.22 1.95
N CYS A 74 -0.11 -10.70 1.42
CA CYS A 74 -1.44 -11.10 1.86
C CYS A 74 -1.92 -12.28 1.02
N ILE A 75 -2.25 -13.40 1.66
CA ILE A 75 -2.67 -14.66 1.03
C ILE A 75 -3.93 -15.20 1.72
N LEU A 76 -4.55 -16.24 1.15
CA LEU A 76 -5.60 -16.97 1.85
C LEU A 76 -4.98 -17.71 3.02
N ARG A 77 -5.73 -17.85 4.12
CA ARG A 77 -5.22 -18.59 5.29
C ARG A 77 -4.95 -20.07 4.99
N ALA A 78 -5.63 -20.64 3.99
CA ALA A 78 -5.38 -21.99 3.52
C ALA A 78 -4.05 -22.15 2.77
N ASP A 79 -3.43 -21.03 2.37
CA ASP A 79 -2.14 -20.98 1.68
C ASP A 79 -0.97 -20.65 2.64
N CYS A 80 -1.26 -20.53 3.94
CA CYS A 80 -0.27 -20.67 4.99
C CYS A 80 0.11 -22.16 5.11
#